data_AF-A0A3B9TVI4-F1
#
_entry.id   AF-A0A3B9TVI4-F1
#
_cell.length_a   1.000
_cell.length_b   1.000
_cell.length_c   1.000
_cell.angle_alpha   90.00
_cell.angle_beta   90.00
_cell.angle_gamma   90.00
#
_symmetry.space_group_name_H-M   'P 1'
#
loop_
_entity.id
_entity.type
_entity.pdbx_description
1 polymer ?
#
loop_
_entity_poly.entity_id
_entity_poly.type
_entity_poly.pdbx_seq_one_letter_code
_entity_poly.pdbx_strand_id
1 'polypeptide(L)'
;MAEHMDMREQAVNVAEAPLRDPRTVMRLARLGAFHQSRLSFMRVLLRRLRNEGWHFDRPVFDIDERGVGVATYRVSGPQNTYTLVAFAHELDDSLRSDRVIAEAWDTTFTLCDGEVDAAQIERLSANVPKQEAGRVSDTEMVLSRANKSVRLFRHVVESLAAGAQPDATMIDEVGYLVRTTAVYGSGKFGAADRANWATRPEFTGSFQPEMLAVWLIRTFSVDLAEHMARVAAPATAVRLDPEIRRKLGVGNSTGLGMAPFLINHPRLINSWIAARETALARLRAIGTADDSTIRQFRLLARRAAKNADEWQVADERQMAKIERLRDDFTWIVARADELDTADAMPWDSFYREAEATLSLEGQEALVSLMMEPYGEIVDPLAACMHADEELAHRIDGKA
;
A
#
# COMPACT_ATOMS: atom_id res chain seq x y z
N MET A 1 -36.88 -20.06 3.43
CA MET A 1 -36.53 -19.75 4.83
C MET A 1 -35.09 -20.19 5.03
N ALA A 2 -34.18 -19.33 4.60
CA ALA A 2 -32.75 -19.56 4.69
C ALA A 2 -32.25 -18.90 5.97
N GLU A 3 -31.59 -19.68 6.80
CA GLU A 3 -30.85 -19.20 7.97
C GLU A 3 -29.74 -18.27 7.48
N HIS A 4 -29.93 -16.96 7.67
CA HIS A 4 -28.83 -16.01 7.74
C HIS A 4 -28.04 -16.32 9.00
N MET A 5 -27.06 -17.22 8.86
CA MET A 5 -26.07 -17.46 9.90
C MET A 5 -25.17 -16.23 9.97
N ASP A 6 -25.30 -15.48 11.06
CA ASP A 6 -24.55 -14.25 11.35
C ASP A 6 -23.05 -14.58 11.44
N MET A 7 -22.26 -14.23 10.43
CA MET A 7 -20.81 -14.42 10.44
C MET A 7 -20.09 -13.51 11.47
N ARG A 8 -20.82 -12.74 12.29
CA ARG A 8 -20.26 -12.06 13.47
C ARG A 8 -19.90 -13.04 14.60
N GLU A 9 -20.37 -14.29 14.56
CA GLU A 9 -20.19 -15.27 15.65
C GLU A 9 -18.94 -16.17 15.57
N GLN A 10 -18.02 -15.94 14.64
CA GLN A 10 -16.67 -16.56 14.70
C GLN A 10 -15.58 -15.58 15.18
N ALA A 11 -15.96 -14.63 16.04
CA ALA A 11 -14.97 -14.01 16.90
C ALA A 11 -14.46 -15.08 17.87
N VAL A 12 -13.24 -15.56 17.64
CA VAL A 12 -12.44 -16.19 18.70
C VAL A 12 -12.63 -15.32 19.95
N ASN A 13 -13.10 -15.91 21.05
CA ASN A 13 -13.32 -15.21 22.32
C ASN A 13 -11.95 -14.87 22.92
N VAL A 14 -11.28 -13.89 22.30
CA VAL A 14 -9.99 -13.35 22.73
C VAL A 14 -10.32 -12.32 23.81
N ALA A 15 -9.61 -12.39 24.94
CA ALA A 15 -9.71 -11.34 25.95
C ALA A 15 -9.34 -9.98 25.34
N GLU A 16 -10.03 -8.91 25.75
CA GLU A 16 -9.80 -7.56 25.24
C GLU A 16 -9.65 -6.58 26.40
N ALA A 17 -8.60 -5.75 26.37
CA ALA A 17 -8.52 -4.56 27.19
C ALA A 17 -9.53 -3.51 26.67
N PRO A 18 -9.89 -2.47 27.46
CA PRO A 18 -10.75 -1.41 26.95
C PRO A 18 -10.15 -0.73 25.71
N LEU A 19 -11.00 -0.54 24.68
CA LEU A 19 -10.67 0.29 23.53
C LEU A 19 -10.34 1.71 23.98
N ARG A 20 -9.45 2.40 23.25
CA ARG A 20 -9.16 3.81 23.51
C ARG A 20 -10.39 4.67 23.19
N ASP A 21 -10.56 5.76 23.94
CA ASP A 21 -11.70 6.67 23.74
C ASP A 21 -11.70 7.23 22.30
N PRO A 22 -12.82 7.19 21.56
CA PRO A 22 -12.91 7.77 20.22
C PRO A 22 -12.47 9.23 20.14
N ARG A 23 -12.67 10.02 21.21
CA ARG A 23 -12.22 11.43 21.30
C ARG A 23 -10.71 11.58 21.34
N THR A 24 -9.98 10.51 21.65
CA THR A 24 -8.52 10.43 21.59
C THR A 24 -8.07 9.94 20.21
N VAL A 25 -8.69 8.87 19.70
CA VAL A 25 -8.26 8.20 18.46
C VAL A 25 -8.64 8.98 17.20
N MET A 26 -9.86 9.53 17.15
CA MET A 26 -10.42 10.21 15.97
C MET A 26 -9.97 11.68 15.86
N ARG A 27 -8.75 11.99 16.29
CA ARG A 27 -8.14 13.32 16.15
C ARG A 27 -7.18 13.32 14.96
N LEU A 28 -7.25 14.35 14.12
CA LEU A 28 -6.40 14.48 12.92
C LEU A 28 -4.90 14.30 13.23
N ALA A 29 -4.42 14.85 14.35
CA ALA A 29 -3.03 14.70 14.77
C ALA A 29 -2.63 13.24 15.03
N ARG A 30 -3.54 12.41 15.57
CA ARG A 30 -3.27 11.00 15.85
C ARG A 30 -3.51 10.11 14.63
N LEU A 31 -4.56 10.36 13.86
CA LEU A 31 -4.79 9.68 12.57
C LEU A 31 -3.62 9.89 11.60
N GLY A 32 -3.06 11.11 11.59
CA GLY A 32 -1.89 11.45 10.78
C GLY A 32 -0.56 10.86 11.29
N ALA A 33 -0.54 10.26 12.47
CA ALA A 33 0.62 9.64 13.09
C ALA A 33 0.68 8.13 12.87
N PHE A 34 -0.25 7.55 12.11
CA PHE A 34 -0.30 6.10 11.91
C PHE A 34 0.84 5.61 11.04
N HIS A 35 1.55 4.61 11.56
CA HIS A 35 2.57 3.87 10.81
C HIS A 35 1.98 2.61 10.17
N GLN A 36 2.63 2.14 9.10
CA GLN A 36 2.29 0.86 8.48
C GLN A 36 2.22 -0.27 9.52
N SER A 37 1.25 -1.15 9.37
CA SER A 37 1.06 -2.31 10.24
C SER A 37 0.59 -3.50 9.43
N ARG A 38 0.36 -4.63 10.09
CA ARG A 38 -0.24 -5.80 9.44
C ARG A 38 -1.58 -5.48 8.75
N LEU A 39 -2.32 -4.48 9.23
CA LEU A 39 -3.62 -4.06 8.67
C LEU A 39 -3.50 -3.12 7.46
N SER A 40 -2.29 -2.71 7.06
CA SER A 40 -2.11 -1.87 5.87
C SER A 40 -2.58 -2.60 4.60
N PHE A 41 -3.39 -1.93 3.77
CA PHE A 41 -4.09 -2.55 2.63
C PHE A 41 -3.18 -3.32 1.67
N MET A 42 -2.04 -2.72 1.29
CA MET A 42 -1.04 -3.39 0.44
C MET A 42 -0.47 -4.65 1.11
N ARG A 43 -0.24 -4.62 2.43
CA ARG A 43 0.30 -5.78 3.16
C ARG A 43 -0.74 -6.88 3.30
N VAL A 44 -2.02 -6.54 3.47
CA VAL A 44 -3.13 -7.50 3.44
C VAL A 44 -3.16 -8.21 2.08
N LEU A 45 -3.12 -7.45 0.98
CA LEU A 45 -3.08 -7.99 -0.37
C LEU A 45 -1.87 -8.93 -0.56
N LEU A 46 -0.65 -8.46 -0.30
CA LEU A 46 0.57 -9.23 -0.53
C LEU A 46 0.63 -10.52 0.30
N ARG A 47 0.15 -10.49 1.56
CA ARG A 47 0.03 -11.71 2.38
C ARG A 47 -0.94 -12.69 1.75
N ARG A 48 -2.09 -12.21 1.27
CA ARG A 48 -3.08 -13.06 0.58
C ARG A 48 -2.51 -13.70 -0.67
N LEU A 49 -1.94 -12.89 -1.58
CA LEU A 49 -1.34 -13.37 -2.83
C LEU A 49 -0.33 -14.49 -2.58
N ARG A 50 0.50 -14.33 -1.53
CA ARG A 50 1.47 -15.35 -1.11
C ARG A 50 0.79 -16.60 -0.52
N ASN A 51 -0.15 -16.43 0.41
CA ASN A 51 -0.78 -17.55 1.12
C ASN A 51 -1.65 -18.41 0.22
N GLU A 52 -2.30 -17.80 -0.77
CA GLU A 52 -3.15 -18.49 -1.76
C GLU A 52 -2.37 -18.96 -3.00
N GLY A 53 -1.04 -18.73 -3.05
CA GLY A 53 -0.18 -19.24 -4.11
C GLY A 53 -0.50 -18.66 -5.50
N TRP A 54 -0.82 -17.37 -5.58
CA TRP A 54 -1.19 -16.73 -6.84
C TRP A 54 -0.04 -16.78 -7.84
N HIS A 55 -0.39 -16.95 -9.12
CA HIS A 55 0.57 -17.01 -10.22
C HIS A 55 0.68 -15.66 -10.93
N PHE A 56 1.88 -15.35 -11.41
CA PHE A 56 2.20 -14.08 -12.05
C PHE A 56 3.00 -14.34 -13.33
N ASP A 57 2.53 -13.81 -14.44
CA ASP A 57 3.27 -13.80 -15.69
C ASP A 57 3.06 -12.50 -16.48
N ARG A 58 3.71 -12.41 -17.62
CA ARG A 58 3.76 -11.21 -18.46
C ARG A 58 3.52 -11.60 -19.92
N PRO A 59 2.27 -11.85 -20.31
CA PRO A 59 1.95 -12.46 -21.61
C PRO A 59 2.40 -11.63 -22.81
N VAL A 60 2.33 -10.30 -22.70
CA VAL A 60 2.76 -9.35 -23.74
C VAL A 60 3.82 -8.42 -23.16
N PHE A 61 4.92 -8.25 -23.89
CA PHE A 61 5.91 -7.20 -23.64
C PHE A 61 6.45 -6.72 -24.99
N ASP A 62 5.67 -5.88 -25.65
CA ASP A 62 5.97 -5.27 -26.94
C ASP A 62 6.31 -3.80 -26.70
N ILE A 63 7.52 -3.58 -26.17
CA ILE A 63 8.10 -2.27 -25.90
C ILE A 63 9.33 -2.14 -26.77
N ASP A 64 9.45 -0.99 -27.45
CA ASP A 64 10.57 -0.70 -28.33
C ASP A 64 11.79 -0.15 -27.58
N GLU A 65 12.86 0.12 -28.34
CA GLU A 65 14.11 0.69 -27.84
C GLU A 65 13.98 2.07 -27.18
N ARG A 66 12.91 2.82 -27.49
CA ARG A 66 12.60 4.12 -26.90
C ARG A 66 11.77 3.99 -25.62
N GLY A 67 11.36 2.77 -25.27
CA GLY A 67 10.50 2.50 -24.13
C GLY A 67 9.03 2.83 -24.42
N VAL A 68 8.59 2.75 -25.68
CA VAL A 68 7.23 3.00 -26.16
C VAL A 68 6.58 1.67 -26.56
N GLY A 69 5.29 1.50 -26.27
CA GLY A 69 4.53 0.32 -26.68
C GLY A 69 3.57 -0.19 -25.60
N VAL A 70 3.36 -1.50 -25.56
CA VAL A 70 2.40 -2.16 -24.65
C VAL A 70 3.01 -3.35 -23.91
N ALA A 71 2.66 -3.49 -22.64
CA ALA A 71 2.93 -4.69 -21.85
C ALA A 71 1.69 -5.12 -21.07
N THR A 72 1.52 -6.42 -20.86
CA THR A 72 0.47 -6.98 -20.00
C THR A 72 1.07 -7.78 -18.85
N TYR A 73 0.51 -7.63 -17.66
CA TYR A 73 0.88 -8.39 -16.46
C TYR A 73 -0.35 -9.09 -15.94
N ARG A 74 -0.31 -10.42 -15.97
CA ARG A 74 -1.43 -11.24 -15.55
C ARG A 74 -1.16 -11.85 -14.18
N VAL A 75 -2.21 -11.86 -13.38
CA VAL A 75 -2.23 -12.30 -11.99
C VAL A 75 -3.39 -13.26 -11.82
N SER A 76 -3.11 -14.54 -11.60
CA SER A 76 -4.12 -15.60 -11.50
C SER A 76 -4.18 -16.13 -10.09
N GLY A 77 -5.34 -15.94 -9.44
CA GLY A 77 -5.66 -16.52 -8.15
C GLY A 77 -6.39 -17.85 -8.30
N PRO A 78 -6.91 -18.40 -7.19
CA PRO A 78 -7.63 -19.68 -7.19
C PRO A 78 -8.92 -19.69 -8.02
N GLN A 79 -9.57 -18.53 -8.17
CA GLN A 79 -10.88 -18.41 -8.80
C GLN A 79 -10.92 -17.42 -9.96
N ASN A 80 -10.16 -16.32 -9.86
CA ASN A 80 -10.21 -15.21 -10.81
C ASN A 80 -8.81 -14.87 -11.32
N THR A 81 -8.78 -14.28 -12.52
CA THR A 81 -7.58 -13.72 -13.14
C THR A 81 -7.77 -12.23 -13.33
N TYR A 82 -6.69 -11.46 -13.20
CA TYR A 82 -6.66 -10.03 -13.46
C TYR A 82 -5.47 -9.68 -14.33
N THR A 83 -5.64 -8.74 -15.26
CA THR A 83 -4.58 -8.35 -16.17
C THR A 83 -4.39 -6.84 -16.17
N LEU A 84 -3.20 -6.38 -15.77
CA LEU A 84 -2.81 -4.98 -15.97
C LEU A 84 -2.33 -4.81 -17.41
N VAL A 85 -2.94 -3.89 -18.16
CA VAL A 85 -2.43 -3.41 -19.44
C VAL A 85 -1.70 -2.09 -19.21
N ALA A 86 -0.43 -2.04 -19.58
CA ALA A 86 0.44 -0.88 -19.49
C ALA A 86 0.76 -0.36 -20.89
N PHE A 87 0.40 0.89 -21.15
CA PHE A 87 0.79 1.62 -22.35
C PHE A 87 1.89 2.61 -22.00
N ALA A 88 3.03 2.53 -22.69
CA ALA A 88 4.13 3.46 -22.58
C ALA A 88 4.17 4.36 -23.82
N HIS A 89 4.30 5.66 -23.59
CA HIS A 89 4.20 6.69 -24.62
C HIS A 89 5.51 7.45 -24.75
N GLU A 90 5.78 7.94 -25.95
CA GLU A 90 6.75 9.02 -26.13
C GLU A 90 6.11 10.32 -25.63
N LEU A 91 6.83 11.03 -24.75
CA LEU A 91 6.37 12.29 -24.19
C LEU A 91 7.51 13.29 -24.22
N ASP A 92 7.24 14.44 -24.83
CA ASP A 92 8.17 15.56 -24.84
C ASP A 92 8.44 16.06 -23.41
N ASP A 93 9.70 16.35 -23.11
CA ASP A 93 10.15 16.82 -21.80
C ASP A 93 9.37 18.07 -21.32
N SER A 94 8.96 18.95 -22.24
CA SER A 94 8.20 20.18 -21.94
C SER A 94 6.76 19.92 -21.50
N LEU A 95 6.20 18.75 -21.83
CA LEU A 95 4.84 18.34 -21.45
C LEU A 95 4.80 17.55 -20.14
N ARG A 96 5.97 17.15 -19.61
CA ARG A 96 6.03 16.41 -18.34
C ARG A 96 5.68 17.31 -17.16
N SER A 97 4.65 16.90 -16.43
CA SER A 97 4.21 17.59 -15.22
C SER A 97 3.78 16.58 -14.17
N ASP A 98 4.31 16.72 -12.96
CA ASP A 98 3.91 15.91 -11.80
C ASP A 98 2.54 16.31 -11.23
N ARG A 99 1.92 17.37 -11.77
CA ARG A 99 0.64 17.88 -11.29
C ARG A 99 -0.51 17.01 -11.77
N VAL A 100 -1.56 16.93 -10.96
CA VAL A 100 -2.79 16.19 -11.29
C VAL A 100 -3.47 16.69 -12.57
N ILE A 101 -3.24 17.96 -12.94
CA ILE A 101 -3.80 18.65 -14.11
C ILE A 101 -2.96 18.46 -15.39
N ALA A 102 -1.95 17.59 -15.38
CA ALA A 102 -1.23 17.24 -16.60
C ALA A 102 -2.22 16.72 -17.66
N GLU A 103 -1.92 16.92 -18.94
CA GLU A 103 -2.74 16.44 -20.07
C GLU A 103 -2.09 15.26 -20.81
N ALA A 104 -0.85 14.92 -20.45
CA ALA A 104 -0.09 13.83 -21.04
C ALA A 104 0.83 13.16 -20.00
N TRP A 105 1.10 11.87 -20.19
CA TRP A 105 1.87 11.05 -19.25
C TRP A 105 2.79 10.08 -19.98
N ASP A 106 3.95 9.76 -19.38
CA ASP A 106 4.87 8.76 -19.95
C ASP A 106 4.21 7.38 -20.06
N THR A 107 3.29 7.06 -19.14
CA THR A 107 2.67 5.75 -19.04
C THR A 107 1.23 5.83 -18.55
N THR A 108 0.35 4.99 -19.10
CA THR A 108 -1.06 4.88 -18.70
C THR A 108 -1.45 3.43 -18.56
N PHE A 109 -2.34 3.14 -17.62
CA PHE A 109 -2.62 1.77 -17.18
C PHE A 109 -4.11 1.53 -17.03
N THR A 110 -4.51 0.28 -17.24
CA THR A 110 -5.79 -0.23 -16.78
C THR A 110 -5.66 -1.63 -16.19
N LEU A 111 -6.32 -1.91 -15.07
CA LEU A 111 -6.45 -3.26 -14.53
C LEU A 111 -7.77 -3.84 -15.02
N CYS A 112 -7.71 -4.89 -15.82
CA CYS A 112 -8.86 -5.60 -16.35
C CYS A 112 -9.25 -6.78 -15.46
N ASP A 113 -10.55 -7.05 -15.41
CA ASP A 113 -11.14 -8.25 -14.85
C ASP A 113 -11.09 -9.38 -15.88
N GLY A 114 -10.19 -10.35 -15.66
CA GLY A 114 -9.95 -11.46 -16.57
C GLY A 114 -8.68 -11.32 -17.43
N GLU A 115 -8.62 -12.20 -18.43
CA GLU A 115 -7.63 -12.20 -19.49
C GLU A 115 -7.87 -11.03 -20.46
N VAL A 116 -6.80 -10.59 -21.13
CA VAL A 116 -6.87 -9.52 -22.13
C VAL A 116 -6.30 -10.03 -23.45
N ASP A 117 -7.14 -10.03 -24.48
CA ASP A 117 -6.75 -10.37 -25.86
C ASP A 117 -6.26 -9.14 -26.67
N ALA A 118 -5.81 -9.40 -27.90
CA ALA A 118 -5.30 -8.36 -28.79
C ALA A 118 -6.36 -7.30 -29.17
N ALA A 119 -7.63 -7.70 -29.32
CA ALA A 119 -8.71 -6.77 -29.68
C ALA A 119 -9.06 -5.85 -28.50
N GLN A 120 -9.00 -6.37 -27.28
CA GLN A 120 -9.12 -5.57 -26.07
C GLN A 120 -7.94 -4.61 -25.93
N ILE A 121 -6.69 -5.04 -26.18
CA ILE A 121 -5.53 -4.15 -26.17
C ILE A 121 -5.71 -3.00 -27.17
N GLU A 122 -6.13 -3.30 -28.40
CA GLU A 122 -6.38 -2.29 -29.43
C GLU A 122 -7.45 -1.27 -28.98
N ARG A 123 -8.60 -1.75 -28.50
CA ARG A 123 -9.67 -0.88 -27.96
C ARG A 123 -9.18 0.00 -26.81
N LEU A 124 -8.42 -0.58 -25.88
CA LEU A 124 -7.91 0.11 -24.70
C LEU A 124 -6.85 1.16 -25.09
N SER A 125 -6.01 0.88 -26.09
CA SER A 125 -5.00 1.83 -26.57
C SER A 125 -5.62 3.14 -27.08
N ALA A 126 -6.82 3.07 -27.64
CA ALA A 126 -7.54 4.24 -28.16
C ALA A 126 -8.23 5.10 -27.07
N ASN A 127 -8.31 4.62 -25.83
CA ASN A 127 -9.11 5.23 -24.76
C ASN A 127 -8.36 5.47 -23.45
N VAL A 128 -7.58 4.49 -22.97
CA VAL A 128 -6.84 4.58 -21.70
C VAL A 128 -5.91 5.81 -21.67
N PRO A 129 -5.18 6.16 -22.75
CA PRO A 129 -4.33 7.35 -22.75
C PRO A 129 -5.10 8.68 -22.65
N LYS A 130 -6.36 8.72 -23.09
CA LYS A 130 -7.20 9.94 -23.10
C LYS A 130 -7.75 10.31 -21.73
N GLN A 131 -7.71 9.39 -20.76
CA GLN A 131 -8.16 9.61 -19.37
C GLN A 131 -9.57 10.21 -19.30
N GLU A 132 -9.73 11.45 -18.83
CA GLU A 132 -11.02 12.13 -18.71
C GLU A 132 -11.79 12.23 -20.04
N ALA A 133 -11.09 12.31 -21.18
CA ALA A 133 -11.66 12.33 -22.52
C ALA A 133 -11.87 10.93 -23.14
N GLY A 134 -11.37 9.88 -22.48
CA GLY A 134 -11.54 8.48 -22.88
C GLY A 134 -12.66 7.79 -22.11
N ARG A 135 -13.05 6.59 -22.56
CA ARG A 135 -13.98 5.73 -21.83
C ARG A 135 -13.47 4.29 -21.80
N VAL A 136 -13.59 3.66 -20.65
CA VAL A 136 -13.38 2.22 -20.46
C VAL A 136 -14.75 1.55 -20.23
N SER A 137 -14.76 0.23 -20.07
CA SER A 137 -15.99 -0.54 -19.81
C SER A 137 -16.02 -1.13 -18.40
N ASP A 138 -17.13 -1.79 -18.09
CA ASP A 138 -17.39 -2.52 -16.85
C ASP A 138 -16.47 -3.73 -16.61
N THR A 139 -15.57 -4.02 -17.54
CA THR A 139 -14.48 -5.01 -17.46
C THR A 139 -13.15 -4.42 -16.98
N GLU A 140 -13.01 -3.10 -16.95
CA GLU A 140 -11.81 -2.42 -16.44
C GLU A 140 -12.06 -1.94 -15.01
N MET A 141 -11.34 -2.48 -14.03
CA MET A 141 -11.51 -2.18 -12.61
C MET A 141 -10.82 -0.90 -12.16
N VAL A 142 -9.63 -0.64 -12.71
CA VAL A 142 -8.78 0.47 -12.30
C VAL A 142 -8.22 1.16 -13.52
N LEU A 143 -8.23 2.49 -13.56
CA LEU A 143 -7.51 3.32 -14.52
C LEU A 143 -6.41 4.10 -13.79
N SER A 144 -5.20 4.14 -14.32
CA SER A 144 -4.10 4.90 -13.72
C SER A 144 -3.21 5.55 -14.78
N ARG A 145 -2.36 6.48 -14.34
CA ARG A 145 -1.39 7.18 -15.17
C ARG A 145 -0.18 7.59 -14.33
N ALA A 146 1.00 7.55 -14.93
CA ALA A 146 2.24 7.85 -14.24
C ALA A 146 3.29 8.50 -15.15
N ASN A 147 4.14 9.32 -14.53
CA ASN A 147 5.33 9.89 -15.15
C ASN A 147 6.59 9.24 -14.61
N LYS A 148 7.63 9.16 -15.45
CA LYS A 148 8.95 8.67 -15.06
C LYS A 148 9.58 9.68 -14.10
N SER A 149 10.27 9.18 -13.07
CA SER A 149 11.21 9.99 -12.30
C SER A 149 12.44 10.23 -13.16
N VAL A 150 12.37 11.23 -14.05
CA VAL A 150 13.29 11.38 -15.21
C VAL A 150 14.76 11.18 -14.84
N ARG A 151 15.21 11.83 -13.75
CA ARG A 151 16.59 11.76 -13.28
C ARG A 151 16.99 10.36 -12.81
N LEU A 152 16.19 9.76 -11.91
CA LEU A 152 16.50 8.43 -11.36
C LEU A 152 16.32 7.33 -12.41
N PHE A 153 15.27 7.42 -13.22
CA PHE A 153 14.98 6.45 -14.27
C PHE A 153 16.15 6.37 -15.26
N ARG A 154 16.65 7.51 -15.73
CA ARG A 154 17.82 7.58 -16.61
C ARG A 154 19.05 6.96 -15.95
N HIS A 155 19.34 7.34 -14.69
CA HIS A 155 20.48 6.81 -13.94
C HIS A 155 20.45 5.28 -13.83
N VAL A 156 19.27 4.72 -13.55
CA VAL A 156 19.09 3.27 -13.47
C VAL A 156 19.34 2.61 -14.82
N VAL A 157 18.74 3.13 -15.90
CA VAL A 157 18.95 2.56 -17.25
C VAL A 157 20.43 2.60 -17.64
N GLU A 158 21.10 3.74 -17.46
CA GLU A 158 22.52 3.92 -17.82
C GLU A 158 23.44 3.02 -16.98
N SER A 159 23.19 2.94 -15.66
CA SER A 159 23.98 2.09 -14.76
C SER A 159 23.87 0.61 -15.14
N LEU A 160 22.63 0.14 -15.34
CA LEU A 160 22.36 -1.25 -15.70
C LEU A 160 22.96 -1.58 -17.07
N ALA A 161 22.83 -0.69 -18.06
CA ALA A 161 23.41 -0.86 -19.39
C ALA A 161 24.94 -0.98 -19.34
N ALA A 162 25.60 -0.20 -18.47
CA ALA A 162 27.04 -0.27 -18.24
C ALA A 162 27.50 -1.52 -17.47
N GLY A 163 26.58 -2.40 -17.07
CA GLY A 163 26.88 -3.59 -16.26
C GLY A 163 27.10 -3.31 -14.78
N ALA A 164 26.67 -2.14 -14.30
CA ALA A 164 26.78 -1.69 -12.92
C ALA A 164 25.40 -1.58 -12.24
N GLN A 165 25.39 -1.47 -10.91
CA GLN A 165 24.18 -1.16 -10.15
C GLN A 165 24.04 0.37 -9.97
N PRO A 166 22.81 0.90 -9.88
CA PRO A 166 22.60 2.32 -9.64
C PRO A 166 23.10 2.76 -8.27
N ASP A 167 23.21 4.07 -8.09
CA ASP A 167 23.69 4.68 -6.86
C ASP A 167 22.63 4.51 -5.77
N ALA A 168 23.01 3.83 -4.69
CA ALA A 168 22.13 3.54 -3.57
C ALA A 168 21.60 4.82 -2.91
N THR A 169 22.40 5.89 -2.83
CA THR A 169 21.96 7.16 -2.24
C THR A 169 20.84 7.78 -3.09
N MET A 170 20.98 7.76 -4.41
CA MET A 170 19.95 8.27 -5.31
C MET A 170 18.66 7.45 -5.26
N ILE A 171 18.77 6.13 -5.10
CA ILE A 171 17.64 5.24 -4.89
C ILE A 171 16.93 5.58 -3.57
N ASP A 172 17.68 5.80 -2.49
CA ASP A 172 17.14 6.07 -1.17
C ASP A 172 16.48 7.47 -1.07
N GLU A 173 17.03 8.47 -1.75
CA GLU A 173 16.46 9.83 -1.80
C GLU A 173 15.13 9.91 -2.57
N VAL A 174 14.98 9.14 -3.65
CA VAL A 174 13.82 9.25 -4.56
C VAL A 174 12.81 8.13 -4.33
N GLY A 175 13.25 6.89 -4.18
CA GLY A 175 12.42 5.74 -3.80
C GLY A 175 11.43 5.22 -4.85
N TYR A 176 11.39 5.76 -6.07
CA TYR A 176 10.51 5.27 -7.14
C TYR A 176 11.02 5.59 -8.55
N LEU A 177 10.72 4.72 -9.51
CA LEU A 177 11.02 4.95 -10.93
C LEU A 177 9.90 5.65 -11.69
N VAL A 178 8.67 5.47 -11.22
CA VAL A 178 7.47 6.13 -11.74
C VAL A 178 6.65 6.71 -10.60
N ARG A 179 5.98 7.82 -10.90
CA ARG A 179 5.08 8.52 -9.99
C ARG A 179 3.69 8.52 -10.58
N THR A 180 2.76 7.79 -9.95
CA THR A 180 1.35 7.84 -10.33
C THR A 180 0.75 9.19 -9.95
N THR A 181 0.00 9.78 -10.89
CA THR A 181 -0.75 11.02 -10.62
C THR A 181 -2.21 10.76 -10.29
N ALA A 182 -2.69 9.55 -10.56
CA ALA A 182 -4.01 9.09 -10.19
C ALA A 182 -4.11 7.56 -10.22
N VAL A 183 -4.97 7.02 -9.35
CA VAL A 183 -5.46 5.65 -9.40
C VAL A 183 -6.97 5.74 -9.21
N TYR A 184 -7.71 5.46 -10.27
CA TYR A 184 -9.16 5.63 -10.33
C TYR A 184 -9.84 4.26 -10.37
N GLY A 185 -10.92 4.10 -9.63
CA GLY A 185 -11.79 2.93 -9.66
C GLY A 185 -13.25 3.34 -9.51
N SER A 186 -14.10 2.39 -9.12
CA SER A 186 -15.49 2.61 -8.70
C SER A 186 -16.32 3.41 -9.72
N GLY A 187 -16.51 2.87 -10.93
CA GLY A 187 -17.41 3.47 -11.92
C GLY A 187 -16.83 4.65 -12.70
N LYS A 188 -15.70 5.22 -12.28
CA LYS A 188 -15.14 6.41 -12.93
C LYS A 188 -14.76 6.11 -14.38
N PHE A 189 -15.12 7.00 -15.29
CA PHE A 189 -14.86 6.88 -16.73
C PHE A 189 -15.51 5.67 -17.42
N GLY A 190 -16.53 5.06 -16.80
CA GLY A 190 -17.19 3.85 -17.29
C GLY A 190 -16.54 2.56 -16.79
N ALA A 191 -15.54 2.65 -15.90
CA ALA A 191 -14.92 1.50 -15.25
C ALA A 191 -15.93 0.67 -14.46
N ALA A 192 -15.55 -0.55 -14.10
CA ALA A 192 -16.34 -1.41 -13.24
C ALA A 192 -16.69 -0.70 -11.92
N ASP A 193 -17.96 -0.75 -11.54
CA ASP A 193 -18.39 -0.34 -10.21
C ASP A 193 -17.93 -1.38 -9.17
N ARG A 194 -17.77 -0.96 -7.92
CA ARG A 194 -17.49 -1.89 -6.82
C ARG A 194 -18.54 -2.99 -6.73
N ALA A 195 -19.81 -2.70 -7.02
CA ALA A 195 -20.89 -3.69 -7.02
C ALA A 195 -20.60 -4.92 -7.89
N ASN A 196 -19.79 -4.79 -8.94
CA ASN A 196 -19.45 -5.88 -9.87
C ASN A 196 -18.51 -6.93 -9.25
N TRP A 197 -17.72 -6.55 -8.25
CA TRP A 197 -16.68 -7.40 -7.66
C TRP A 197 -16.70 -7.45 -6.12
N ALA A 198 -17.61 -6.74 -5.47
CA ALA A 198 -17.73 -6.65 -4.01
C ALA A 198 -17.92 -8.00 -3.29
N THR A 199 -18.44 -9.01 -4.00
CA THR A 199 -18.69 -10.35 -3.47
C THR A 199 -17.46 -11.26 -3.54
N ARG A 200 -16.37 -10.82 -4.19
CA ARG A 200 -15.15 -11.61 -4.37
C ARG A 200 -14.32 -11.59 -3.08
N PRO A 201 -14.03 -12.74 -2.45
CA PRO A 201 -13.31 -12.80 -1.19
C PRO A 201 -11.96 -12.06 -1.20
N GLU A 202 -11.23 -12.11 -2.32
CA GLU A 202 -9.95 -11.43 -2.54
C GLU A 202 -10.02 -9.90 -2.50
N PHE A 203 -11.19 -9.33 -2.81
CA PHE A 203 -11.41 -7.88 -2.86
C PHE A 203 -12.39 -7.38 -1.79
N THR A 204 -12.68 -8.19 -0.77
CA THR A 204 -13.46 -7.76 0.40
C THR A 204 -12.78 -6.61 1.15
N GLY A 205 -11.45 -6.56 1.17
CA GLY A 205 -10.69 -5.48 1.79
C GLY A 205 -10.82 -4.16 1.03
N SER A 206 -10.50 -3.05 1.69
CA SER A 206 -10.49 -1.73 1.04
C SER A 206 -9.37 -1.62 0.01
N PHE A 207 -9.68 -0.99 -1.14
CA PHE A 207 -8.77 -0.66 -2.24
C PHE A 207 -7.97 -1.83 -2.85
N GLN A 208 -8.46 -3.07 -2.77
CA GLN A 208 -7.65 -4.22 -3.21
C GLN A 208 -7.32 -4.21 -4.71
N PRO A 209 -8.27 -3.91 -5.64
CA PRO A 209 -7.94 -3.75 -7.06
C PRO A 209 -6.90 -2.66 -7.31
N GLU A 210 -7.04 -1.51 -6.62
CA GLU A 210 -6.12 -0.38 -6.74
C GLU A 210 -4.72 -0.72 -6.21
N MET A 211 -4.63 -1.43 -5.08
CA MET A 211 -3.36 -1.91 -4.55
C MET A 211 -2.71 -2.93 -5.51
N LEU A 212 -3.48 -3.82 -6.11
CA LEU A 212 -2.98 -4.77 -7.11
C LEU A 212 -2.43 -4.02 -8.34
N ALA A 213 -3.17 -3.04 -8.85
CA ALA A 213 -2.73 -2.21 -9.97
C ALA A 213 -1.42 -1.48 -9.64
N VAL A 214 -1.31 -0.83 -8.49
CA VAL A 214 -0.09 -0.11 -8.07
C VAL A 214 1.10 -1.07 -7.91
N TRP A 215 0.89 -2.27 -7.37
CA TRP A 215 1.95 -3.27 -7.24
C TRP A 215 2.45 -3.78 -8.60
N LEU A 216 1.55 -3.93 -9.58
CA LEU A 216 1.91 -4.29 -10.96
C LEU A 216 2.58 -3.12 -11.70
N ILE A 217 2.14 -1.88 -11.51
CA ILE A 217 2.78 -0.67 -12.06
C ILE A 217 4.22 -0.54 -11.55
N ARG A 218 4.45 -0.82 -10.26
CA ARG A 218 5.80 -0.88 -9.68
C ARG A 218 6.67 -1.88 -10.44
N THR A 219 6.15 -3.09 -10.68
CA THR A 219 6.86 -4.14 -11.41
C THR A 219 7.17 -3.70 -12.84
N PHE A 220 6.18 -3.15 -13.54
CA PHE A 220 6.36 -2.60 -14.89
C PHE A 220 7.46 -1.54 -14.95
N SER A 221 7.55 -0.64 -13.97
CA SER A 221 8.56 0.42 -13.98
C SER A 221 9.99 -0.11 -13.95
N VAL A 222 10.24 -1.19 -13.20
CA VAL A 222 11.54 -1.85 -13.12
C VAL A 222 11.81 -2.62 -14.41
N ASP A 223 10.83 -3.39 -14.88
CA ASP A 223 10.93 -4.17 -16.10
C ASP A 223 11.19 -3.29 -17.34
N LEU A 224 10.61 -2.09 -17.38
CA LEU A 224 10.85 -1.08 -18.42
C LEU A 224 12.30 -0.60 -18.38
N ALA A 225 12.83 -0.25 -17.21
CA ALA A 225 14.21 0.19 -17.06
C ALA A 225 15.23 -0.91 -17.44
N GLU A 226 15.00 -2.15 -16.98
CA GLU A 226 15.84 -3.31 -17.35
C GLU A 226 15.76 -3.63 -18.85
N HIS A 227 14.58 -3.50 -19.47
CA HIS A 227 14.43 -3.68 -20.91
C HIS A 227 15.22 -2.64 -21.69
N MET A 228 15.04 -1.35 -21.37
CA MET A 228 15.74 -0.26 -22.05
C MET A 228 17.27 -0.40 -21.89
N ALA A 229 17.75 -0.78 -20.72
CA ALA A 229 19.17 -1.06 -20.49
C ALA A 229 19.67 -2.21 -21.37
N ARG A 230 18.91 -3.32 -21.44
CA ARG A 230 19.25 -4.49 -22.26
C ARG A 230 19.25 -4.19 -23.75
N VAL A 231 18.31 -3.39 -24.24
CA VAL A 231 18.28 -3.00 -25.66
C VAL A 231 19.44 -2.06 -25.99
N ALA A 232 19.75 -1.11 -25.11
CA ALA A 232 20.85 -0.18 -25.29
C ALA A 232 22.23 -0.85 -25.29
N ALA A 233 22.45 -1.85 -24.43
CA ALA A 233 23.74 -2.53 -24.31
C ALA A 233 23.61 -4.04 -24.04
N PRO A 234 23.21 -4.86 -25.04
CA PRO A 234 22.90 -6.29 -24.85
C PRO A 234 24.06 -7.12 -24.30
N ALA A 235 25.30 -6.70 -24.55
CA ALA A 235 26.50 -7.43 -24.13
C ALA A 235 26.90 -7.19 -22.66
N THR A 236 26.50 -6.06 -22.07
CA THR A 236 26.94 -5.64 -20.73
C THR A 236 25.79 -5.46 -19.76
N ALA A 237 24.56 -5.29 -20.24
CA ALA A 237 23.42 -4.98 -19.40
C ALA A 237 23.17 -6.02 -18.30
N VAL A 238 23.04 -5.56 -17.06
CA VAL A 238 22.67 -6.40 -15.91
C VAL A 238 21.25 -6.10 -15.43
N ARG A 239 20.69 -7.02 -14.64
CA ARG A 239 19.43 -6.80 -13.93
C ARG A 239 19.66 -5.99 -12.66
N LEU A 240 18.59 -5.34 -12.20
CA LEU A 240 18.63 -4.62 -10.94
C LEU A 240 18.79 -5.60 -9.78
N ASP A 241 19.71 -5.29 -8.88
CA ASP A 241 19.96 -6.07 -7.68
C ASP A 241 18.66 -6.22 -6.86
N PRO A 242 18.32 -7.43 -6.36
CA PRO A 242 17.09 -7.65 -5.62
C PRO A 242 16.92 -6.78 -4.37
N GLU A 243 18.00 -6.42 -3.66
CA GLU A 243 17.91 -5.55 -2.48
C GLU A 243 17.60 -4.11 -2.90
N ILE A 244 18.24 -3.60 -3.95
CA ILE A 244 17.91 -2.28 -4.52
C ILE A 244 16.47 -2.27 -5.03
N ARG A 245 16.07 -3.33 -5.75
CA ARG A 245 14.70 -3.49 -6.27
C ARG A 245 13.68 -3.41 -5.15
N ARG A 246 13.94 -3.94 -3.95
CA ARG A 246 12.98 -3.89 -2.81
C ARG A 246 12.76 -2.49 -2.25
N LYS A 247 13.73 -1.58 -2.39
CA LYS A 247 13.61 -0.20 -1.91
C LYS A 247 12.69 0.66 -2.79
N LEU A 248 12.53 0.28 -4.06
CA LEU A 248 11.66 1.00 -4.99
C LEU A 248 10.18 0.77 -4.66
N GLY A 249 9.41 1.85 -4.61
CA GLY A 249 7.96 1.87 -4.60
C GLY A 249 7.40 2.56 -5.85
N VAL A 250 6.20 3.11 -5.71
CA VAL A 250 5.55 3.98 -6.70
C VAL A 250 5.29 5.32 -6.03
N GLY A 251 5.76 6.41 -6.62
CA GLY A 251 5.48 7.73 -6.08
C GLY A 251 3.99 8.06 -6.24
N ASN A 252 3.42 8.82 -5.30
CA ASN A 252 2.06 9.37 -5.43
C ASN A 252 2.12 10.91 -5.49
N SER A 253 1.37 11.54 -6.39
CA SER A 253 1.34 13.00 -6.53
C SER A 253 0.03 13.68 -6.12
N THR A 254 -0.98 12.94 -5.64
CA THR A 254 -2.29 13.52 -5.28
C THR A 254 -2.88 13.02 -3.97
N GLY A 255 -3.49 13.95 -3.23
CA GLY A 255 -4.33 13.70 -2.05
C GLY A 255 -5.69 14.41 -2.11
N LEU A 256 -6.07 14.98 -3.26
CA LEU A 256 -7.27 15.81 -3.41
C LEU A 256 -8.57 15.08 -3.05
N GLY A 257 -8.62 13.76 -3.28
CA GLY A 257 -9.78 12.94 -2.94
C GLY A 257 -9.92 12.61 -1.45
N MET A 258 -8.87 12.80 -0.64
CA MET A 258 -8.84 12.28 0.73
C MET A 258 -9.81 13.01 1.66
N ALA A 259 -9.90 14.34 1.59
CA ALA A 259 -10.81 15.10 2.45
C ALA A 259 -12.29 14.79 2.14
N PRO A 260 -12.75 14.82 0.87
CA PRO A 260 -14.08 14.33 0.53
C PRO A 260 -14.32 12.88 0.94
N PHE A 261 -13.32 12.01 0.78
CA PHE A 261 -13.45 10.59 1.15
C PHE A 261 -13.71 10.41 2.65
N LEU A 262 -12.95 11.09 3.50
CA LEU A 262 -13.14 11.05 4.96
C LEU A 262 -14.54 11.53 5.39
N ILE A 263 -15.13 12.49 4.66
CA ILE A 263 -16.45 13.03 4.93
C ILE A 263 -17.55 12.07 4.46
N ASN A 264 -17.38 11.47 3.28
CA ASN A 264 -18.42 10.67 2.64
C ASN A 264 -18.46 9.21 3.09
N HIS A 265 -17.37 8.70 3.68
CA HIS A 265 -17.24 7.29 4.06
C HIS A 265 -17.01 7.06 5.58
N PRO A 266 -17.76 7.71 6.49
CA PRO A 266 -17.47 7.65 7.93
C PRO A 266 -17.61 6.23 8.51
N ARG A 267 -18.49 5.40 7.96
CA ARG A 267 -18.64 3.98 8.37
C ARG A 267 -17.41 3.17 8.02
N LEU A 268 -16.87 3.37 6.83
CA LEU A 268 -15.67 2.69 6.37
C LEU A 268 -14.44 3.12 7.19
N ILE A 269 -14.30 4.43 7.44
CA ILE A 269 -13.25 4.93 8.34
C ILE A 269 -13.40 4.31 9.73
N ASN A 270 -14.61 4.29 10.29
CA ASN A 270 -14.86 3.63 11.56
C ASN A 270 -14.44 2.15 11.53
N SER A 271 -14.78 1.39 10.48
CA SER A 271 -14.36 -0.01 10.35
C SER A 271 -12.84 -0.18 10.38
N TRP A 272 -12.09 0.72 9.72
CA TRP A 272 -10.63 0.68 9.73
C TRP A 272 -10.06 0.97 11.12
N ILE A 273 -10.56 2.02 11.77
CA ILE A 273 -10.11 2.42 13.10
C ILE A 273 -10.49 1.35 14.13
N ALA A 274 -11.73 0.86 14.09
CA ALA A 274 -12.20 -0.19 14.98
C ALA A 274 -11.34 -1.46 14.85
N ALA A 275 -11.02 -1.93 13.64
CA ALA A 275 -10.14 -3.07 13.45
C ALA A 275 -8.76 -2.86 14.09
N ARG A 276 -8.19 -1.66 13.95
CA ARG A 276 -6.89 -1.31 14.56
C ARG A 276 -6.96 -1.22 16.09
N GLU A 277 -8.01 -0.61 16.63
CA GLU A 277 -8.20 -0.47 18.08
C GLU A 277 -8.50 -1.81 18.74
N THR A 278 -9.30 -2.67 18.10
CA THR A 278 -9.53 -4.05 18.54
C THR A 278 -8.24 -4.86 18.55
N ALA A 279 -7.37 -4.69 17.53
CA ALA A 279 -6.05 -5.31 17.54
C ALA A 279 -5.25 -4.87 18.79
N LEU A 280 -5.13 -3.57 19.04
CA LEU A 280 -4.43 -3.06 20.22
C LEU A 280 -5.04 -3.58 21.53
N ALA A 281 -6.36 -3.58 21.66
CA ALA A 281 -7.06 -4.08 22.84
C ALA A 281 -6.78 -5.57 23.12
N ARG A 282 -6.75 -6.41 22.09
CA ARG A 282 -6.40 -7.83 22.20
C ARG A 282 -4.95 -8.02 22.62
N LEU A 283 -4.02 -7.28 22.01
CA LEU A 283 -2.60 -7.36 22.35
C LEU A 283 -2.33 -6.95 23.80
N ARG A 284 -3.00 -5.90 24.27
CA ARG A 284 -2.91 -5.47 25.68
C ARG A 284 -3.54 -6.47 26.65
N ALA A 285 -4.40 -7.37 26.19
CA ALA A 285 -4.99 -8.40 27.04
C ALA A 285 -4.14 -9.69 27.17
N ILE A 286 -3.01 -9.76 26.45
CA ILE A 286 -2.12 -10.92 26.48
C ILE A 286 -1.41 -10.99 27.84
N GLY A 287 -1.66 -12.07 28.58
CA GLY A 287 -1.15 -12.27 29.94
C GLY A 287 0.37 -12.48 30.02
N THR A 288 0.96 -13.16 29.04
CA THR A 288 2.40 -13.44 28.97
C THR A 288 2.85 -13.47 27.50
N ALA A 289 4.11 -13.15 27.23
CA ALA A 289 4.72 -13.25 25.90
C ALA A 289 5.86 -14.27 25.93
N ASP A 290 5.94 -15.12 24.91
CA ASP A 290 7.05 -16.06 24.78
C ASP A 290 8.33 -15.38 24.28
N ASP A 291 9.45 -16.05 24.52
CA ASP A 291 10.79 -15.58 24.18
C ASP A 291 10.98 -15.37 22.67
N SER A 292 10.32 -16.16 21.82
CA SER A 292 10.35 -15.97 20.37
C SER A 292 9.71 -14.65 19.96
N THR A 293 8.54 -14.34 20.53
CA THR A 293 7.76 -13.14 20.28
C THR A 293 8.50 -11.90 20.77
N ILE A 294 9.06 -11.94 21.99
CA ILE A 294 9.85 -10.84 22.53
C ILE A 294 11.08 -10.58 21.65
N ARG A 295 11.82 -11.63 21.23
CA ARG A 295 12.96 -11.47 20.31
C ARG A 295 12.54 -10.88 18.97
N GLN A 296 11.43 -11.34 18.40
CA GLN A 296 10.92 -10.81 17.14
C GLN A 296 10.56 -9.33 17.28
N PHE A 297 9.86 -8.95 18.36
CA PHE A 297 9.53 -7.56 18.63
C PHE A 297 10.80 -6.69 18.76
N ARG A 298 11.79 -7.14 19.56
CA ARG A 298 13.09 -6.46 19.72
C ARG A 298 13.83 -6.25 18.40
N LEU A 299 13.82 -7.26 17.52
CA LEU A 299 14.41 -7.17 16.19
C LEU A 299 13.69 -6.12 15.33
N LEU A 300 12.35 -6.13 15.34
CA LEU A 300 11.53 -5.21 14.56
C LEU A 300 11.63 -3.77 15.09
N ALA A 301 11.68 -3.56 16.39
CA ALA A 301 11.88 -2.25 17.01
C ALA A 301 13.20 -1.62 16.55
N ARG A 302 14.31 -2.38 16.57
CA ARG A 302 15.61 -1.89 16.06
C ARG A 302 15.60 -1.61 14.56
N ARG A 303 14.90 -2.43 13.77
CA ARG A 303 14.74 -2.20 12.32
C ARG A 303 13.91 -0.95 12.04
N ALA A 304 12.85 -0.70 12.81
CA ALA A 304 12.03 0.50 12.69
C ALA A 304 12.81 1.76 13.10
N ALA A 305 13.59 1.69 14.18
CA ALA A 305 14.50 2.77 14.59
C ALA A 305 15.47 3.13 13.46
N LYS A 306 16.17 2.12 12.90
CA LYS A 306 17.06 2.33 11.75
C LYS A 306 16.34 2.94 10.55
N ASN A 307 15.11 2.50 10.25
CA ASN A 307 14.35 3.07 9.15
C ASN A 307 13.99 4.54 9.39
N ALA A 308 13.66 4.94 10.62
CA ALA A 308 13.41 6.34 10.96
C ALA A 308 14.67 7.23 10.84
N ASP A 309 15.87 6.67 11.05
CA ASP A 309 17.14 7.38 10.82
C ASP A 309 17.36 7.69 9.33
N GLU A 310 16.86 6.83 8.43
CA GLU A 310 16.95 7.01 6.99
C GLU A 310 15.98 8.08 6.45
N TRP A 311 14.97 8.50 7.23
CA TRP A 311 13.99 9.47 6.76
C TRP A 311 14.54 10.89 6.78
N GLN A 312 14.64 11.49 5.59
CA GLN A 312 15.07 12.88 5.41
C GLN A 312 14.06 13.61 4.54
N VAL A 313 13.57 14.75 5.01
CA VAL A 313 12.58 15.56 4.29
C VAL A 313 12.93 17.03 4.37
N ALA A 314 12.62 17.78 3.33
CA ALA A 314 12.92 19.21 3.27
C ALA A 314 11.98 20.07 4.14
N ASP A 315 10.79 19.57 4.50
CA ASP A 315 9.84 20.29 5.36
C ASP A 315 10.33 20.30 6.81
N GLU A 316 10.74 21.47 7.31
CA GLU A 316 11.31 21.63 8.66
C GLU A 316 10.39 21.11 9.76
N ARG A 317 9.06 21.32 9.62
CA ARG A 317 8.08 20.86 10.59
C ARG A 317 8.00 19.33 10.63
N GLN A 318 7.99 18.67 9.48
CA GLN A 318 7.99 17.22 9.41
C GLN A 318 9.33 16.64 9.86
N MET A 319 10.45 17.30 9.52
CA MET A 319 11.77 16.88 9.98
C MET A 319 11.87 16.92 11.51
N ALA A 320 11.37 17.97 12.16
CA ALA A 320 11.31 18.05 13.62
C ALA A 320 10.48 16.92 14.26
N LYS A 321 9.39 16.49 13.61
CA LYS A 321 8.62 15.32 14.06
C LYS A 321 9.41 14.01 13.90
N ILE A 322 10.16 13.87 12.81
CA ILE A 322 11.01 12.70 12.55
C ILE A 322 12.13 12.63 13.59
N GLU A 323 12.78 13.75 13.90
CA GLU A 323 13.79 13.81 14.96
C GLU A 323 13.19 13.38 16.30
N ARG A 324 12.00 13.88 16.65
CA ARG A 324 11.32 13.44 17.85
C ARG A 324 10.96 11.95 17.83
N LEU A 325 10.57 11.41 16.68
CA LEU A 325 10.30 9.98 16.52
C LEU A 325 11.56 9.13 16.71
N ARG A 326 12.75 9.61 16.34
CA ARG A 326 14.03 8.93 16.61
C ARG A 326 14.33 8.84 18.10
N ASP A 327 14.06 9.91 18.85
CA ASP A 327 14.15 9.90 20.31
C ASP A 327 13.15 8.90 20.90
N ASP A 328 11.90 8.89 20.41
CA ASP A 328 10.89 7.94 20.84
C ASP A 328 11.32 6.48 20.54
N PHE A 329 11.94 6.21 19.39
CA PHE A 329 12.49 4.88 19.08
C PHE A 329 13.67 4.49 19.97
N THR A 330 14.50 5.44 20.38
CA THR A 330 15.56 5.18 21.36
C THR A 330 14.96 4.65 22.66
N TRP A 331 13.87 5.27 23.13
CA TRP A 331 13.13 4.79 24.29
C TRP A 331 12.45 3.43 24.04
N ILE A 332 11.77 3.26 22.90
CA ILE A 332 11.10 1.99 22.54
C ILE A 332 12.10 0.84 22.54
N VAL A 333 13.28 1.01 21.93
CA VAL A 333 14.31 -0.04 21.86
C VAL A 333 14.84 -0.38 23.25
N ALA A 334 15.15 0.63 24.07
CA ALA A 334 15.61 0.41 25.45
C ALA A 334 14.56 -0.36 26.27
N ARG A 335 13.30 0.08 26.22
CA ARG A 335 12.21 -0.58 26.96
C ARG A 335 11.92 -2.00 26.44
N ALA A 336 12.05 -2.22 25.13
CA ALA A 336 11.92 -3.54 24.52
C ALA A 336 13.02 -4.50 25.02
N ASP A 337 14.22 -4.00 25.28
CA ASP A 337 15.33 -4.80 25.80
C ASP A 337 15.12 -5.21 27.26
N GLU A 338 14.28 -4.51 28.00
CA GLU A 338 13.89 -4.86 29.38
C GLU A 338 12.75 -5.88 29.47
N LEU A 339 12.06 -6.21 28.37
CA LEU A 339 10.97 -7.19 28.38
C LEU A 339 11.46 -8.60 28.76
N ASP A 340 10.78 -9.25 29.70
CA ASP A 340 11.08 -10.62 30.10
C ASP A 340 9.86 -11.54 29.93
N THR A 341 10.13 -12.83 29.70
CA THR A 341 9.08 -13.87 29.67
C THR A 341 8.31 -14.02 30.98
N ALA A 342 8.89 -13.57 32.10
CA ALA A 342 8.25 -13.56 33.42
C ALA A 342 7.30 -12.36 33.61
N ASP A 343 7.31 -11.38 32.72
CA ASP A 343 6.46 -10.20 32.83
C ASP A 343 4.98 -10.59 32.68
N ALA A 344 4.17 -10.13 33.64
CA ALA A 344 2.72 -10.20 33.53
C ALA A 344 2.20 -9.02 32.72
N MET A 345 1.31 -9.30 31.76
CA MET A 345 0.70 -8.30 30.88
C MET A 345 1.75 -7.39 30.18
N PRO A 346 2.80 -7.96 29.55
CA PRO A 346 3.97 -7.21 29.09
C PRO A 346 3.60 -6.07 28.13
N TRP A 347 2.62 -6.31 27.26
CA TRP A 347 2.15 -5.36 26.26
C TRP A 347 1.28 -4.24 26.83
N ASP A 348 0.48 -4.50 27.87
CA ASP A 348 -0.28 -3.45 28.54
C ASP A 348 0.64 -2.52 29.32
N SER A 349 1.61 -3.08 30.06
CA SER A 349 2.59 -2.27 30.79
C SER A 349 3.38 -1.39 29.83
N PHE A 350 3.92 -1.97 28.76
CA PHE A 350 4.69 -1.24 27.76
C PHE A 350 3.86 -0.12 27.12
N TYR A 351 2.62 -0.41 26.69
CA TYR A 351 1.76 0.61 26.09
C TYR A 351 1.45 1.76 27.06
N ARG A 352 1.16 1.48 28.34
CA ARG A 352 0.85 2.53 29.33
C ARG A 352 2.04 3.42 29.63
N GLU A 353 3.23 2.83 29.77
CA GLU A 353 4.47 3.60 29.95
C GLU A 353 4.76 4.48 28.73
N ALA A 354 4.52 3.95 27.53
CA ALA A 354 4.68 4.67 26.29
C ALA A 354 3.69 5.84 26.16
N GLU A 355 2.44 5.67 26.60
CA GLU A 355 1.42 6.74 26.57
C GLU A 355 1.84 7.96 27.41
N ALA A 356 2.55 7.73 28.51
CA ALA A 356 3.06 8.79 29.39
C ALA A 356 4.37 9.42 28.88
N THR A 357 5.13 8.74 28.01
CA THR A 357 6.53 9.09 27.69
C THR A 357 6.73 9.55 26.24
N LEU A 358 6.09 8.86 25.30
CA LEU A 358 6.31 9.04 23.87
C LEU A 358 5.46 10.16 23.29
N SER A 359 5.94 10.75 22.20
CA SER A 359 5.11 11.63 21.36
C SER A 359 3.97 10.85 20.69
N LEU A 360 3.01 11.54 20.08
CA LEU A 360 1.93 10.89 19.33
C LEU A 360 2.46 9.95 18.24
N GLU A 361 3.51 10.35 17.53
CA GLU A 361 4.16 9.56 16.50
C GLU A 361 4.77 8.28 17.09
N GLY A 362 5.53 8.41 18.18
CA GLY A 362 6.12 7.28 18.89
C GLY A 362 5.08 6.30 19.45
N GLN A 363 3.97 6.82 20.00
CA GLN A 363 2.86 5.99 20.49
C GLN A 363 2.24 5.16 19.36
N GLU A 364 1.93 5.79 18.21
CA GLU A 364 1.31 5.07 17.10
C GLU A 364 2.29 4.16 16.34
N ALA A 365 3.58 4.50 16.32
CA ALA A 365 4.65 3.62 15.85
C ALA A 365 4.76 2.37 16.72
N LEU A 366 4.73 2.52 18.06
CA LEU A 366 4.73 1.40 18.99
C LEU A 366 3.50 0.50 18.79
N VAL A 367 2.30 1.08 18.67
CA VAL A 367 1.07 0.30 18.44
C VAL A 367 1.20 -0.53 17.15
N SER A 368 1.72 0.04 16.06
CA SER A 368 1.95 -0.69 14.82
C SER A 368 3.02 -1.79 14.99
N LEU A 369 4.09 -1.53 15.74
CA LEU A 369 5.12 -2.53 16.06
C LEU A 369 4.59 -3.70 16.88
N MET A 370 3.76 -3.43 17.89
CA MET A 370 3.16 -4.46 18.75
C MET A 370 2.30 -5.43 17.95
N MET A 371 1.70 -5.00 16.83
CA MET A 371 0.91 -5.86 15.95
C MET A 371 1.76 -6.86 15.16
N GLU A 372 3.03 -6.59 14.92
CA GLU A 372 3.83 -7.35 13.95
C GLU A 372 4.07 -8.82 14.32
N PRO A 373 4.39 -9.18 15.58
CA PRO A 373 4.60 -10.57 15.97
C PRO A 373 3.31 -11.42 16.01
N TYR A 374 2.14 -10.78 16.13
CA TYR A 374 0.87 -11.43 16.44
C TYR A 374 -0.04 -11.55 15.22
N GLY A 375 0.45 -12.24 14.17
CA GLY A 375 -0.27 -12.35 12.91
C GLY A 375 -1.61 -13.06 13.04
N GLU A 376 -1.67 -14.10 13.85
CA GLU A 376 -2.87 -14.89 14.15
C GLU A 376 -3.96 -14.09 14.88
N ILE A 377 -3.60 -13.08 15.67
CA ILE A 377 -4.55 -12.19 16.35
C ILE A 377 -4.99 -11.04 15.43
N VAL A 378 -4.04 -10.47 14.68
CA VAL A 378 -4.25 -9.21 13.95
C VAL A 378 -4.78 -9.43 12.54
N ASP A 379 -4.26 -10.40 11.79
CA ASP A 379 -4.62 -10.58 10.38
C ASP A 379 -6.12 -10.83 10.13
N PRO A 380 -6.85 -11.62 10.96
CA PRO A 380 -8.29 -11.82 10.79
C PRO A 380 -9.09 -10.51 10.85
N LEU A 381 -8.61 -9.48 11.56
CA LEU A 381 -9.30 -8.20 11.67
C LEU A 381 -9.32 -7.41 10.35
N ALA A 382 -8.46 -7.75 9.39
CA ALA A 382 -8.51 -7.17 8.05
C ALA A 382 -9.83 -7.49 7.33
N ALA A 383 -10.46 -8.63 7.63
CA ALA A 383 -11.78 -8.98 7.10
C ALA A 383 -12.88 -8.03 7.61
N CYS A 384 -12.66 -7.33 8.72
CA CYS A 384 -13.58 -6.34 9.27
C CYS A 384 -13.36 -4.93 8.71
N MET A 385 -12.34 -4.69 7.87
CA MET A 385 -11.99 -3.38 7.31
C MET A 385 -12.81 -3.03 6.06
N HIS A 386 -14.10 -3.36 6.09
CA HIS A 386 -15.08 -3.00 5.07
C HIS A 386 -16.35 -2.47 5.76
N ALA A 387 -17.20 -1.80 4.99
CA ALA A 387 -18.50 -1.35 5.44
C ALA A 387 -19.50 -1.48 4.30
N ASP A 388 -20.72 -1.90 4.65
CA ASP A 388 -21.89 -1.67 3.80
C ASP A 388 -22.34 -0.22 4.02
N GLU A 389 -22.17 0.58 2.96
CA GLU A 389 -22.46 2.02 2.95
C GLU A 389 -23.87 2.33 2.41
N GLU A 390 -24.60 1.32 1.91
CA GLU A 390 -25.99 1.45 1.46
C GLU A 390 -26.98 1.34 2.63
N LEU A 391 -26.55 0.77 3.76
CA LEU A 391 -27.31 0.74 5.01
C LEU A 391 -27.57 2.17 5.52
N ALA A 392 -28.71 2.73 5.13
CA ALA A 392 -29.20 4.02 5.58
C ALA A 392 -29.59 3.97 7.07
N HIS A 393 -28.65 4.24 7.98
CA HIS A 393 -29.01 4.66 9.33
C HIS A 393 -29.24 6.16 9.31
N ARG A 394 -30.52 6.56 9.36
CA ARG A 394 -30.89 7.92 9.72
C ARG A 394 -30.31 8.20 11.10
N ILE A 395 -29.38 9.15 11.19
CA ILE A 395 -29.01 9.75 12.47
C ILE A 395 -30.30 10.39 13.01
N ASP A 396 -30.83 9.88 14.12
CA ASP A 396 -31.93 10.55 14.82
C ASP A 396 -31.36 11.82 15.45
N GLY A 397 -31.55 12.96 14.77
CA GLY A 397 -31.07 14.27 15.19
C GLY A 397 -31.80 14.86 16.38
N LYS A 398 -32.60 14.08 17.12
CA LYS A 398 -33.19 14.49 18.39
C LYS A 398 -32.17 14.33 19.50
N ALA A 399 -31.34 15.36 19.68
CA ALA A 399 -30.60 15.60 20.92
C ALA A 399 -31.34 16.64 21.76
#